data_AF-A0A060D3E1-F1
#
_entry.id   AF-A0A060D3E1-F1
#
_cell.length_a   1.000
_cell.length_b   1.000
_cell.length_c   1.000
_cell.angle_alpha   90.00
_cell.angle_beta   90.00
_cell.angle_gamma   90.00
#
_symmetry.space_group_name_H-M   'P 1'
#
loop_
_entity.id
_entity.type
_entity.pdbx_description
1 polymer ?
#
loop_
_entity_poly.entity_id
_entity_poly.type
_entity_poly.pdbx_seq_one_letter_code
_entity_poly.pdbx_strand_id
1 'polypeptide(L)'
;MSSGLSQKVLISKLAPVIIGWTRYFAVCNATKTCSFCSMHTFYLLKKWSQKKNQSGIGGLKHWIQTDSANWVFGLTEEDKIIKLNRHDQTNIIVSTKVYQDSSRMMVELSIDLKDYLQITNTVRY
;
A
#
# COMPACT_ATOMS: atom_id res chain seq x y z
N MET A 1 -33.36 11.33 -15.14
CA MET A 1 -32.54 10.45 -14.27
C MET A 1 -31.10 10.51 -14.77
N SER A 2 -30.13 10.89 -13.94
CA SER A 2 -28.73 11.06 -14.38
C SER A 2 -28.12 9.70 -14.76
N SER A 3 -27.90 9.50 -16.06
CA SER A 3 -27.36 8.29 -16.72
C SER A 3 -25.85 8.11 -16.50
N GLY A 4 -25.39 8.25 -15.26
CA GLY A 4 -23.99 8.03 -14.86
C GLY A 4 -23.81 6.70 -14.13
N LEU A 5 -22.63 6.08 -14.27
CA LEU A 5 -22.18 4.85 -13.57
C LEU A 5 -22.73 4.78 -12.14
N SER A 6 -23.24 3.63 -11.71
CA SER A 6 -23.72 3.46 -10.32
C SER A 6 -22.55 3.44 -9.33
N GLN A 7 -22.81 3.80 -8.08
CA GLN A 7 -21.78 3.78 -7.03
C GLN A 7 -21.19 2.38 -6.84
N LYS A 8 -22.03 1.35 -6.84
CA LYS A 8 -21.63 -0.07 -6.76
C LYS A 8 -20.69 -0.45 -7.90
N VAL A 9 -21.00 -0.04 -9.14
CA VAL A 9 -20.15 -0.30 -10.30
C VAL A 9 -18.81 0.44 -10.17
N LEU A 10 -18.82 1.68 -9.68
CA LEU A 10 -17.58 2.43 -9.46
C LEU A 10 -16.67 1.74 -8.42
N ILE A 11 -17.24 1.27 -7.31
CA ILE A 11 -16.49 0.50 -6.30
C ILE A 11 -15.94 -0.79 -6.89
N SER A 12 -16.76 -1.54 -7.64
CA SER A 12 -16.33 -2.81 -8.25
C SER A 12 -15.14 -2.68 -9.20
N LYS A 13 -15.02 -1.53 -9.88
CA LYS A 13 -13.91 -1.25 -10.80
C LYS A 13 -12.66 -0.76 -10.06
N LEU A 14 -12.84 0.10 -9.06
CA LEU A 14 -11.71 0.73 -8.35
C LEU A 14 -11.08 -0.19 -7.31
N ALA A 15 -11.87 -0.98 -6.58
CA ALA A 15 -11.39 -1.84 -5.51
C ALA A 15 -10.21 -2.75 -5.92
N PRO A 16 -10.30 -3.55 -7.02
CA PRO A 16 -9.18 -4.40 -7.42
C PRO A 16 -7.94 -3.61 -7.87
N VAL A 17 -8.13 -2.44 -8.49
CA VAL A 17 -7.02 -1.55 -8.88
C VAL A 17 -6.29 -1.07 -7.64
N ILE A 18 -7.01 -0.50 -6.67
CA ILE A 18 -6.41 -0.01 -5.42
C ILE A 18 -5.65 -1.13 -4.71
N ILE A 19 -6.27 -2.32 -4.60
CA ILE A 19 -5.63 -3.49 -3.96
C ILE A 19 -4.36 -3.91 -4.70
N GLY A 20 -4.38 -3.94 -6.03
CA GLY A 20 -3.21 -4.27 -6.85
C GLY A 20 -2.06 -3.30 -6.61
N TRP A 21 -2.35 -1.99 -6.65
CA TRP A 21 -1.36 -0.95 -6.41
C TRP A 21 -0.81 -1.02 -4.98
N THR A 22 -1.66 -1.10 -3.96
CA THR A 22 -1.17 -1.12 -2.57
C THR A 22 -0.34 -2.35 -2.27
N ARG A 23 -0.67 -3.51 -2.85
CA ARG A 23 0.14 -4.73 -2.73
C ARG A 23 1.49 -4.60 -3.44
N TYR A 24 1.50 -4.08 -4.66
CA TYR A 24 2.74 -3.90 -5.42
C TYR A 24 3.73 -2.97 -4.70
N PHE A 25 3.22 -1.86 -4.14
CA PHE A 25 4.05 -0.88 -3.44
C PHE A 25 4.28 -1.19 -1.94
N ALA A 26 3.71 -2.27 -1.40
CA ALA A 26 3.85 -2.64 0.00
C ALA A 26 5.30 -2.97 0.40
N VAL A 27 6.11 -3.45 -0.56
CA VAL A 27 7.50 -3.89 -0.32
C VAL A 27 8.52 -2.76 -0.34
N CYS A 28 8.18 -1.59 -0.90
CA CYS A 28 9.14 -0.50 -1.14
C CYS A 28 8.89 0.74 -0.26
N ASN A 29 8.23 0.59 0.88
CA ASN A 29 7.93 1.66 1.84
C ASN A 29 7.34 2.93 1.18
N ALA A 30 6.33 2.76 0.33
CA ALA A 30 5.75 3.84 -0.48
C ALA A 30 4.68 4.69 0.25
N THR A 31 4.80 4.89 1.58
CA THR A 31 3.78 5.53 2.42
C THR A 31 3.32 6.89 1.88
N LYS A 32 4.28 7.74 1.51
CA LYS A 32 3.99 9.10 0.99
C LYS A 32 3.18 9.04 -0.30
N THR A 33 3.55 8.13 -1.20
CA THR A 33 2.86 7.91 -2.48
C THR A 33 1.44 7.38 -2.24
N CYS A 34 1.27 6.38 -1.37
CA CYS A 34 -0.04 5.84 -1.00
C CYS A 34 -0.95 6.90 -0.38
N SER A 35 -0.42 7.76 0.51
CA SER A 35 -1.17 8.88 1.09
C SER A 35 -1.60 9.90 0.03
N PHE A 36 -0.70 10.25 -0.90
CA PHE A 36 -1.04 11.14 -2.02
C PHE A 36 -2.13 10.56 -2.92
N CYS A 37 -2.00 9.29 -3.31
CA CYS A 37 -3.01 8.58 -4.09
C CYS A 37 -4.36 8.50 -3.37
N SER A 38 -4.35 8.27 -2.05
CA SER A 38 -5.56 8.25 -1.20
C SER A 38 -6.28 9.60 -1.22
N MET A 39 -5.54 10.69 -0.98
CA MET A 39 -6.06 12.05 -1.02
C MET A 39 -6.60 12.42 -2.40
N HIS A 40 -5.85 12.13 -3.47
CA HIS A 40 -6.26 12.41 -4.83
C HIS A 40 -7.54 11.64 -5.22
N THR A 41 -7.59 10.35 -4.88
CA THR A 41 -8.78 9.50 -5.11
C THR A 41 -10.00 10.05 -4.38
N PHE A 42 -9.83 10.48 -3.12
CA PHE A 42 -10.90 11.09 -2.33
C PHE A 42 -11.49 12.33 -3.02
N TYR A 43 -10.65 13.24 -3.53
CA TYR A 43 -11.14 14.44 -4.23
C TYR A 43 -11.88 14.12 -5.53
N LEU A 44 -11.41 13.13 -6.29
CA LEU A 44 -12.11 12.67 -7.51
C LEU A 44 -13.49 12.10 -7.17
N LEU A 45 -13.56 11.25 -6.15
CA LEU A 45 -14.83 10.67 -5.68
C LEU A 45 -15.77 11.72 -5.10
N LYS A 46 -15.24 12.73 -4.40
CA LYS A 46 -16.01 13.87 -3.89
C LYS A 46 -16.63 14.67 -5.04
N LYS A 47 -15.85 15.02 -6.07
CA LYS A 47 -16.34 15.71 -7.27
C LYS A 47 -17.40 14.90 -8.00
N TRP A 48 -17.17 13.59 -8.15
CA TRP A 48 -18.14 12.67 -8.76
C TRP A 48 -19.45 12.62 -7.97
N SER A 49 -19.36 12.50 -6.64
CA SER A 49 -20.50 12.46 -5.72
C SER A 49 -21.33 13.75 -5.80
N GLN A 50 -20.67 14.91 -5.81
CA GLN A 50 -21.28 16.22 -5.97
C GLN A 50 -21.96 16.37 -7.34
N LYS A 51 -21.29 15.94 -8.42
CA LYS A 51 -21.87 15.98 -9.77
C LYS A 51 -23.11 15.10 -9.89
N LYS A 52 -23.13 13.96 -9.20
CA LYS A 52 -24.26 13.02 -9.23
C LYS A 52 -25.47 13.53 -8.44
N ASN A 53 -25.27 14.40 -7.46
CA ASN A 53 -26.34 14.95 -6.63
C ASN A 53 -26.43 16.47 -6.80
N GLN A 54 -27.30 16.91 -7.72
CA GLN A 54 -27.50 18.34 -8.02
C GLN A 54 -28.18 19.15 -6.89
N SER A 55 -28.84 18.50 -5.92
CA SER A 55 -29.39 19.15 -4.73
C SER A 55 -28.42 19.03 -3.55
N GLY A 56 -28.03 20.17 -2.98
CA GLY A 56 -26.84 20.43 -2.14
C GLY A 56 -26.57 19.58 -0.89
N ILE A 57 -27.37 18.55 -0.60
CA ILE A 57 -27.18 17.63 0.54
C ILE A 57 -26.77 16.22 0.06
N GLY A 58 -26.99 15.87 -1.21
CA GLY A 58 -26.82 14.49 -1.67
C GLY A 58 -25.37 14.01 -1.81
N GLY A 59 -24.39 14.93 -1.74
CA GLY A 59 -22.96 14.56 -1.78
C GLY A 59 -22.52 13.66 -0.61
N LEU A 60 -23.24 13.70 0.51
CA LEU A 60 -22.99 12.87 1.70
C LEU A 60 -23.51 11.43 1.56
N LYS A 61 -24.49 11.19 0.69
CA LYS A 61 -25.14 9.87 0.54
C LYS A 61 -24.18 8.75 0.11
N HIS A 62 -23.05 9.12 -0.49
CA HIS A 62 -22.04 8.18 -0.97
C HIS A 62 -20.91 7.92 0.05
N TRP A 63 -20.99 8.55 1.21
CA TRP A 63 -20.02 8.41 2.30
C TRP A 63 -20.69 7.75 3.49
N ILE A 64 -20.06 6.69 3.99
CA ILE A 64 -20.50 5.99 5.19
C ILE A 64 -19.53 6.26 6.33
N GLN A 65 -20.08 6.28 7.53
CA GLN A 65 -19.32 6.20 8.75
C GLN A 65 -19.08 4.74 9.10
N THR A 66 -17.85 4.38 9.40
CA THR A 66 -17.43 3.08 9.93
C THR A 66 -16.70 3.35 11.24
N ASP A 67 -16.65 2.37 12.15
CA ASP A 67 -15.97 2.50 13.45
C ASP A 67 -14.53 3.01 13.35
N SER A 68 -13.84 2.71 12.24
CA SER A 68 -12.47 3.13 11.97
C SER A 68 -12.34 4.49 11.26
N ALA A 69 -13.39 4.99 10.59
CA ALA A 69 -13.31 6.18 9.74
C ALA A 69 -14.68 6.75 9.36
N ASN A 70 -14.81 8.09 9.38
CA ASN A 70 -16.07 8.79 9.12
C ASN A 70 -16.34 9.13 7.64
N TRP A 71 -15.35 9.00 6.77
CA TRP A 71 -15.43 9.41 5.36
C TRP A 71 -15.01 8.29 4.42
N VAL A 72 -15.71 7.16 4.50
CA VAL A 72 -15.45 6.00 3.65
C VAL A 72 -16.41 6.01 2.47
N PHE A 73 -15.88 5.93 1.25
CA PHE A 73 -16.73 5.86 0.07
C PHE A 73 -17.37 4.47 -0.02
N GLY A 74 -18.69 4.40 0.10
CA GLY A 74 -19.38 3.11 0.23
C GLY A 74 -20.90 3.24 0.29
N LEU A 75 -21.57 2.10 0.22
CA LEU A 75 -23.02 2.00 0.39
C LEU A 75 -23.37 0.77 1.23
N THR A 76 -24.54 0.82 1.85
CA THR A 76 -25.13 -0.33 2.55
C THR A 76 -26.19 -0.93 1.64
N GLU A 77 -26.09 -2.22 1.36
CA GLU A 77 -27.02 -3.00 0.53
C GLU A 77 -27.32 -4.31 1.27
N GLU A 78 -28.59 -4.59 1.54
CA GLU A 78 -29.03 -5.84 2.19
C GLU A 78 -28.24 -6.17 3.47
N ASP A 79 -28.08 -5.17 4.35
CA ASP A 79 -27.33 -5.27 5.61
C ASP A 79 -25.80 -5.50 5.45
N LYS A 80 -25.29 -5.48 4.21
CA LYS A 80 -23.86 -5.57 3.89
C LYS A 80 -23.30 -4.22 3.50
N ILE A 81 -22.16 -3.89 4.08
CA ILE A 81 -21.41 -2.68 3.76
C ILE A 81 -20.47 -2.96 2.59
N ILE A 82 -20.73 -2.36 1.44
CA ILE A 82 -19.84 -2.37 0.26
C ILE A 82 -19.05 -1.07 0.26
N LYS A 83 -17.77 -1.14 0.59
CA LYS A 83 -16.88 0.02 0.74
C LYS A 83 -15.64 -0.08 -0.13
N LEU A 84 -15.12 1.09 -0.51
CA LEU A 84 -13.84 1.22 -1.19
C LEU A 84 -12.72 1.37 -0.16
N ASN A 85 -11.72 0.50 -0.25
CA ASN A 85 -10.51 0.60 0.58
C ASN A 85 -9.70 1.83 0.20
N ARG A 86 -9.06 2.47 1.18
CA ARG A 86 -8.12 3.55 0.93
C ARG A 86 -6.70 3.02 0.72
N HIS A 87 -5.92 3.73 -0.07
CA HIS A 87 -4.54 3.34 -0.38
C HIS A 87 -3.62 3.33 0.86
N ASP A 88 -3.89 4.20 1.83
CA ASP A 88 -3.12 4.40 3.05
C ASP A 88 -3.48 3.43 4.19
N GLN A 89 -4.50 2.59 4.02
CA GLN A 89 -4.89 1.57 5.01
C GLN A 89 -4.13 0.26 4.86
N THR A 90 -3.31 0.10 3.82
CA THR A 90 -2.57 -1.15 3.61
C THR A 90 -1.33 -1.16 4.49
N ASN A 91 -1.18 -2.22 5.31
CA ASN A 91 0.01 -2.42 6.12
C ASN A 91 1.25 -2.51 5.23
N ILE A 92 2.21 -1.61 5.46
CA ILE A 92 3.50 -1.64 4.78
C ILE A 92 4.31 -2.79 5.37
N ILE A 93 4.77 -3.69 4.51
CA ILE A 93 5.65 -4.77 4.93
C ILE A 93 7.06 -4.19 4.94
N VAL A 94 7.53 -3.78 6.12
CA VAL A 94 8.92 -3.38 6.30
C VAL A 94 9.75 -4.66 6.31
N SER A 95 10.36 -5.01 5.18
CA SER A 95 11.44 -5.99 5.18
C SER A 95 12.64 -5.36 5.89
N THR A 96 12.93 -5.77 7.12
CA THR A 96 14.22 -5.47 7.75
C THR A 96 15.29 -6.10 6.86
N LYS A 97 16.16 -5.28 6.24
CA LYS A 97 17.37 -5.81 5.60
C LYS A 97 18.17 -6.50 6.68
N VAL A 98 18.10 -7.83 6.73
CA VAL A 98 19.01 -8.60 7.57
C VAL A 98 20.35 -8.57 6.84
N TYR A 99 21.31 -7.81 7.38
CA TYR A 99 22.72 -7.94 7.01
C TYR A 99 23.23 -9.27 7.59
N GLN A 100 22.74 -10.40 7.07
CA GLN A 100 23.30 -11.70 7.38
C GLN A 100 24.32 -11.99 6.28
N ASP A 101 25.57 -11.62 6.54
CA ASP A 101 26.80 -12.31 6.06
C ASP A 101 28.04 -11.41 5.97
N SER A 102 27.97 -10.13 6.31
CA SER A 102 29.21 -9.32 6.37
C SER A 102 30.15 -9.76 7.50
N SER A 103 29.61 -10.19 8.64
CA SER A 103 30.45 -10.64 9.77
C SER A 103 31.02 -12.04 9.56
N ARG A 104 30.28 -12.94 8.90
CA ARG A 104 30.75 -14.31 8.60
C ARG A 104 31.80 -14.31 7.49
N MET A 105 31.57 -13.58 6.39
CA MET A 105 32.56 -13.46 5.31
C MET A 105 33.85 -12.78 5.77
N MET A 106 33.78 -11.78 6.65
CA MET A 106 34.98 -11.14 7.18
C MET A 106 35.80 -12.06 8.10
N VAL A 107 35.14 -12.95 8.86
CA VAL A 107 35.81 -13.95 9.70
C VAL A 107 36.41 -15.06 8.83
N GLU A 108 35.67 -15.56 7.83
CA GLU A 108 36.16 -16.58 6.89
C GLU A 108 37.36 -16.08 6.08
N LEU A 109 37.32 -14.87 5.51
CA LEU A 109 38.45 -14.29 4.78
C LEU A 109 39.68 -14.05 5.67
N SER A 110 39.48 -13.74 6.96
CA SER A 110 40.58 -13.55 7.90
C SER A 110 41.23 -14.88 8.32
N ILE A 111 40.46 -15.97 8.36
CA ILE A 111 40.97 -17.33 8.58
C ILE A 111 41.74 -17.80 7.35
N ASP A 112 41.17 -17.65 6.15
CA ASP A 112 41.80 -18.06 4.89
C ASP A 112 43.13 -17.32 4.62
N LEU A 113 43.19 -16.02 4.93
CA LEU A 113 44.43 -15.24 4.82
C LEU A 113 45.51 -15.67 5.82
N LYS A 114 45.13 -16.09 7.03
CA LYS A 114 46.10 -16.60 8.02
C LYS A 114 46.66 -17.94 7.57
N ASP A 115 45.82 -18.82 7.04
CA ASP A 115 46.24 -20.12 6.54
C ASP A 115 47.16 -19.96 5.31
N TYR A 116 46.84 -19.04 4.40
CA TYR A 116 47.69 -18.71 3.25
C TYR A 116 49.06 -18.12 3.67
N LEU A 117 49.09 -17.24 4.67
CA LEU A 117 50.34 -16.69 5.20
C LEU A 117 51.17 -17.74 5.96
N GLN A 118 50.55 -18.74 6.59
CA GLN A 118 51.27 -19.81 7.27
C GLN A 118 51.91 -20.78 6.27
N ILE A 119 51.22 -21.07 5.17
CA ILE A 119 51.72 -21.93 4.08
C ILE A 119 52.91 -21.26 3.37
N THR A 120 52.79 -19.97 3.01
CA THR A 120 53.84 -19.25 2.28
C THR A 120 55.12 -19.03 3.09
N ASN A 121 55.01 -18.89 4.42
CA ASN A 121 56.17 -18.77 5.31
C ASN A 121 56.85 -20.12 5.64
N THR A 122 56.15 -21.24 5.43
CA THR A 122 56.72 -22.59 5.63
C THR A 122 57.53 -23.07 4.41
N VAL A 123 57.26 -22.52 3.23
CA VAL A 123 57.93 -22.89 1.96
C VAL A 123 59.19 -22.03 1.69
N ARG A 124 59.54 -21.08 2.56
CA ARG A 124 60.80 -20.33 2.52
C ARG A 124 61.78 -20.80 3.60
N TYR A 125 62.23 -22.05 3.54
CA TYR A 125 63.52 -22.51 4.07
C TYR A 125 64.05 -23.64 3.18
#